data_AF-A0A920W6B4-F1
#
_entry.id   AF-A0A920W6B4-F1
#
_cell.length_a   1.000
_cell.length_b   1.000
_cell.length_c   1.000
_cell.angle_alpha   90.00
_cell.angle_beta   90.00
_cell.angle_gamma   90.00
#
_symmetry.space_group_name_H-M   'P 1'
#
loop_
_entity.id
_entity.type
_entity.pdbx_description
1 polymer ?
#
loop_
_entity_poly.entity_id
_entity_poly.type
_entity_poly.pdbx_seq_one_letter_code
_entity_poly.pdbx_strand_id
1 'polypeptide(L)' 'MPGLMSVRREHAGQKPLSGAKVMGSLHMTVQTAVLIETLADLGADVRWVSCNIFSTQDHAAAAVVVGGPGSGGR' A
#
# COMPACT_ATOMS: atom_id res chain seq x y z
N MET A 1 -8.53 4.18 9.17
CA MET A 1 -8.17 2.79 9.54
C MET A 1 -7.17 2.82 10.70
N PRO A 2 -7.63 2.88 11.97
CA PRO A 2 -6.76 3.13 13.12
C PRO A 2 -5.72 2.04 13.39
N GLY A 3 -6.05 0.77 13.11
CA GLY A 3 -5.11 -0.35 13.28
C GLY A 3 -3.86 -0.21 12.42
N LEU A 4 -4.00 0.00 11.10
CA LEU A 4 -2.86 0.21 10.20
C LEU A 4 -2.05 1.45 10.57
N MET A 5 -2.71 2.54 11.01
CA MET A 5 -2.01 3.73 11.46
C MET A 5 -1.22 3.50 12.75
N SER A 6 -1.69 2.61 13.62
CA SER A 6 -0.92 2.18 14.80
C SER A 6 0.33 1.41 14.40
N VAL A 7 0.19 0.44 13.48
CA VAL A 7 1.32 -0.35 12.95
C VAL A 7 2.38 0.55 12.31
N ARG A 8 1.98 1.55 11.51
CA ARG A 8 2.92 2.53 10.93
C ARG A 8 3.69 3.30 12.00
N ARG A 9 3.04 3.73 13.08
CA ARG A 9 3.69 4.45 14.19
C ARG A 9 4.62 3.55 14.99
N GLU A 10 4.17 2.34 15.31
CA GLU A 10 4.93 1.37 16.10
C GLU A 10 6.27 1.01 15.44
N HIS A 11 6.27 0.84 14.12
CA HIS A 11 7.46 0.46 13.36
C HIS A 11 8.09 1.64 12.60
N ALA A 12 7.78 2.88 12.98
CA ALA A 12 8.34 4.07 12.35
C ALA A 12 9.88 4.02 12.42
N GLY A 13 10.54 4.20 11.27
CA GLY A 13 12.00 4.16 11.15
C GLY A 13 12.65 2.77 11.18
N GLN A 14 11.92 1.72 11.58
CA GLN A 14 12.49 0.37 11.75
C GLN A 14 12.55 -0.45 10.44
N LYS A 15 11.73 -0.10 9.44
CA LYS A 15 11.64 -0.77 8.13
C LYS A 15 11.67 -2.32 8.21
N PRO A 16 10.77 -2.95 9.00
CA PRO A 16 10.83 -4.39 9.28
C PRO A 16 10.60 -5.28 8.06
N LEU A 17 10.03 -4.75 6.97
CA LEU A 17 9.81 -5.46 5.72
C LEU A 17 10.85 -5.13 4.64
N SER A 18 11.98 -4.51 5.02
CA SER A 18 13.07 -4.20 4.09
C SER A 18 13.52 -5.45 3.33
N GLY A 19 13.56 -5.35 2.00
CA GLY A 19 13.93 -6.46 1.10
C GLY A 19 12.82 -7.45 0.79
N ALA A 20 11.66 -7.35 1.46
CA ALA A 20 10.50 -8.18 1.15
C ALA A 20 9.88 -7.75 -0.20
N LYS A 21 9.61 -8.73 -1.06
CA LYS A 21 8.87 -8.55 -2.31
C LYS A 21 7.45 -9.09 -2.14
N VAL A 22 6.48 -8.21 -2.04
CA VAL A 22 5.08 -8.55 -1.74
C VAL A 22 4.23 -8.41 -3.01
N MET A 23 3.62 -9.52 -3.41
CA MET A 23 2.64 -9.57 -4.50
C MET A 23 1.24 -9.72 -3.91
N GLY A 24 0.39 -8.72 -4.07
CA GLY A 24 -1.00 -8.75 -3.59
C GLY A 24 -2.01 -9.05 -4.69
N SER A 25 -2.96 -9.93 -4.38
CA SER A 25 -4.17 -10.16 -5.17
C SER A 25 -5.39 -9.97 -4.27
N LEU A 26 -5.85 -8.73 -4.18
CA LEU A 26 -6.95 -8.31 -3.31
C LEU A 26 -7.65 -7.12 -3.95
N HIS A 27 -8.94 -6.93 -3.70
CA HIS A 27 -9.72 -5.82 -4.26
C HIS A 27 -8.99 -4.49 -4.18
N MET A 28 -8.83 -3.81 -5.31
CA MET A 28 -8.10 -2.55 -5.40
C MET A 28 -9.01 -1.37 -5.01
N THR A 29 -9.22 -1.18 -3.71
CA THR A 29 -10.08 -0.12 -3.14
C THR A 29 -9.27 0.93 -2.38
N VAL A 30 -9.93 2.00 -1.91
CA VAL A 30 -9.31 3.01 -1.03
C VAL A 30 -8.72 2.38 0.24
N GLN A 31 -9.38 1.38 0.83
CA GLN A 31 -8.86 0.69 2.01
C GLN A 31 -7.57 -0.10 1.69
N THR A 32 -7.53 -0.74 0.53
CA THR A 32 -6.36 -1.48 0.07
C THR A 32 -5.19 -0.54 -0.25
N ALA A 33 -5.45 0.67 -0.74
CA ALA A 33 -4.41 1.68 -0.91
C ALA A 33 -3.68 1.99 0.42
N VAL A 34 -4.43 2.15 1.52
CA VAL A 34 -3.84 2.36 2.86
C VAL A 34 -3.00 1.17 3.29
N LEU A 35 -3.39 -0.06 2.95
CA LEU A 35 -2.61 -1.27 3.21
C LEU A 35 -1.30 -1.28 2.39
N ILE A 36 -1.38 -1.02 1.08
CA ILE A 36 -0.23 -1.00 0.17
C ILE A 36 0.81 0.02 0.67
N GLU A 37 0.38 1.25 0.95
CA GLU A 37 1.26 2.28 1.51
C GLU A 37 1.84 1.87 2.86
N THR A 38 1.07 1.18 3.72
CA THR A 38 1.59 0.69 5.01
C THR A 38 2.73 -0.30 4.77
N LEU A 39 2.58 -1.25 3.86
CA LEU A 39 3.63 -2.22 3.52
C LEU A 39 4.87 -1.53 2.95
N ALA A 40 4.68 -0.54 2.07
CA ALA A 40 5.76 0.27 1.50
C ALA A 40 6.49 1.11 2.57
N ASP A 41 5.73 1.73 3.49
CA ASP A 41 6.27 2.48 4.64
C ASP A 41 7.09 1.58 5.57
N LEU A 42 6.69 0.32 5.71
CA LEU A 42 7.44 -0.69 6.46
C LEU A 42 8.64 -1.26 5.69
N GLY A 43 8.87 -0.84 4.43
CA GLY A 43 10.08 -1.15 3.66
C GLY A 43 9.92 -2.19 2.55
N ALA A 44 8.70 -2.70 2.31
CA ALA A 44 8.48 -3.68 1.26
C ALA A 44 8.55 -3.08 -0.16
N ASP A 45 8.91 -3.90 -1.13
CA ASP A 45 8.66 -3.70 -2.56
C ASP A 45 7.32 -4.37 -2.90
N VAL A 46 6.33 -3.59 -3.36
CA VAL A 46 4.94 -4.03 -3.45
C VAL A 46 4.44 -3.94 -4.88
N ARG A 47 3.84 -5.02 -5.37
CA ARG A 47 3.04 -5.01 -6.60
C ARG A 47 1.65 -5.56 -6.30
N TRP A 48 0.65 -5.06 -7.01
CA TRP A 48 -0.74 -5.37 -6.69
C TRP A 48 -1.60 -5.57 -7.93
N VAL A 49 -2.57 -6.47 -7.80
CA VAL A 49 -3.67 -6.65 -8.75
C VAL A 49 -4.99 -6.80 -7.97
N SER A 50 -6.10 -6.42 -8.61
CA SER A 50 -7.42 -6.77 -8.06
C SER A 50 -7.71 -8.25 -8.29
N CYS A 51 -8.25 -8.93 -7.27
CA CYS A 51 -8.72 -10.31 -7.41
C CYS A 51 -10.14 -10.43 -7.98
N ASN A 52 -10.78 -9.30 -8.32
CA ASN A 52 -12.09 -9.29 -8.97
C ASN A 52 -12.18 -8.16 -10.00
N ILE A 53 -12.72 -8.48 -11.18
CA ILE A 53 -12.75 -7.62 -12.36
C ILE A 53 -13.62 -6.35 -12.19
N PHE A 54 -14.51 -6.32 -11.19
CA PHE A 54 -15.44 -5.19 -10.95
C PHE A 54 -15.18 -4.43 -9.64
N SER A 55 -14.21 -4.84 -8.83
CA SER A 55 -14.01 -4.23 -7.50
C SER A 55 -12.88 -3.20 -7.44
N THR A 56 -12.20 -2.95 -8.55
CA THR A 56 -11.24 -1.86 -8.64
C THR A 56 -11.96 -0.52 -8.54
N GLN A 57 -11.52 0.31 -7.61
CA GLN A 57 -11.87 1.72 -7.53
C GLN A 57 -10.74 2.50 -8.20
N ASP A 58 -10.98 2.98 -9.42
CA ASP A 58 -9.92 3.56 -10.26
C ASP A 58 -9.21 4.76 -9.63
N HIS A 59 -9.94 5.57 -8.85
CA HIS A 59 -9.34 6.69 -8.12
C HIS A 59 -8.36 6.23 -7.03
N ALA A 60 -8.63 5.08 -6.38
CA ALA A 60 -7.70 4.48 -5.43
C ALA A 60 -6.47 3.88 -6.13
N ALA A 61 -6.68 3.18 -7.26
CA ALA A 61 -5.59 2.67 -8.08
C ALA A 61 -4.68 3.80 -8.59
N ALA A 62 -5.27 4.88 -9.11
CA ALA A 62 -4.55 6.06 -9.57
C ALA A 62 -3.76 6.72 -8.42
N ALA A 63 -4.34 6.86 -7.23
CA ALA A 63 -3.66 7.42 -6.07
C ALA A 63 -2.45 6.58 -5.64
N VAL A 64 -2.55 5.25 -5.66
CA VAL A 64 -1.42 4.35 -5.35
C VAL A 64 -0.29 4.50 -6.36
N VAL A 65 -0.59 4.67 -7.64
CA VAL A 65 0.43 4.85 -8.69
C VAL A 65 1.09 6.22 -8.60
N VAL A 66 0.32 7.29 -8.44
CA VAL A 66 0.87 8.66 -8.36
C VAL A 66 1.64 8.87 -7.05
N GLY A 67 1.18 8.26 -5.96
CA GLY A 67 1.71 8.45 -4.61
C GLY A 67 1.23 9.75 -3.98
N GLY A 68 1.72 10.03 -2.76
CA GLY A 68 1.48 11.29 -2.06
C GLY A 68 2.37 12.44 -2.56
N PRO A 69 2.07 13.69 -2.19
CA PRO A 69 2.93 14.83 -2.50
C PRO A 69 4.33 14.61 -1.89
N GLY A 70 5.33 14.38 -2.74
CA GLY A 70 6.73 14.16 -2.35
C GLY A 70 7.21 12.70 -2.38
N SER A 71 6.32 11.72 -2.58
CA SER A 71 6.68 10.29 -2.68
C SER A 71 6.62 9.76 -4.11
N GLY A 72 6.76 10.65 -5.12
CA GLY A 72 6.48 10.42 -6.54
C GLY A 72 6.66 8.96 -6.92
N GLY A 73 5.54 8.34 -7.33
CA GLY A 73 5.38 6.89 -7.53
C GLY A 73 6.68 6.21 -7.94
N ARG A 74 7.10 5.22 -7.14
CA ARG A 74 8.22 4.34 -7.49
C ARG A 74 7.96 3.62 -8.80
#